data_AF-A0A4Q0V9M1-F1
#
_entry.id   AF-A0A4Q0V9M1-F1
#
_cell.length_a   1.000
_cell.length_b   1.000
_cell.length_c   1.000
_cell.angle_alpha   90.00
_cell.angle_beta   90.00
_cell.angle_gamma   90.00
#
_symmetry.space_group_name_H-M   'P 1'
#
loop_
_entity.id
_entity.type
_entity.pdbx_description
1 polymer ?
#
loop_
_entity_poly.entity_id
_entity_poly.type
_entity_poly.pdbx_seq_one_letter_code
_entity_poly.pdbx_strand_id
1 'polypeptide(L)'
;MLAKQLSLYDYIDNTLKNLTTCEVEIKAEYDNIQKAILHMDILHKDDDGYITIAIKHNNDWSQYHYKIEELKENVGKVLSIDGVNIYLSPNSFYKPIRRIENVRKLNSLYIDL
;
A
#
# COMPACT_ATOMS: atom_id res chain seq x y z
N MET A 1 8.24 5.18 -33.05
CA MET A 1 8.26 5.39 -31.59
C MET A 1 8.45 4.02 -30.96
N LEU A 2 9.63 3.70 -30.43
CA LEU A 2 9.89 2.39 -29.81
C LEU A 2 9.21 2.37 -28.44
N ALA A 3 8.26 1.46 -28.23
CA ALA A 3 7.68 1.23 -26.92
C ALA A 3 8.80 0.72 -25.99
N LYS A 4 9.16 1.51 -24.98
CA LYS A 4 10.10 1.09 -23.94
C LYS A 4 9.40 0.02 -23.10
N GLN A 5 9.98 -1.17 -23.01
CA GLN A 5 9.50 -2.19 -22.08
C GLN A 5 9.61 -1.61 -20.65
N LEU A 6 8.49 -1.57 -19.94
CA LEU A 6 8.43 -1.11 -18.55
C LEU A 6 9.32 -2.01 -17.70
N SER A 7 10.15 -1.41 -16.85
CA SER A 7 10.85 -2.18 -15.83
C SER A 7 9.83 -2.70 -14.79
N LEU A 8 10.21 -3.73 -14.02
CA LEU A 8 9.38 -4.19 -12.91
C LEU A 8 9.10 -3.05 -11.91
N TYR A 9 10.07 -2.16 -11.67
CA TYR A 9 9.87 -0.97 -10.85
C TYR A 9 8.81 -0.04 -11.45
N ASP A 10 8.86 0.25 -12.76
CA ASP A 10 7.88 1.12 -13.40
C ASP A 10 6.46 0.52 -13.33
N TYR A 11 6.35 -0.81 -13.45
CA TYR A 11 5.10 -1.53 -13.24
C TYR A 11 4.59 -1.37 -11.80
N ILE A 12 5.44 -1.67 -10.80
CA ILE A 12 5.10 -1.53 -9.37
C ILE A 12 4.65 -0.11 -9.04
N ASP A 13 5.43 0.89 -9.46
CA ASP A 13 5.13 2.30 -9.18
C ASP A 13 3.83 2.76 -9.84
N ASN A 14 3.59 2.33 -11.08
CA ASN A 14 2.34 2.65 -11.78
C ASN A 14 1.13 1.98 -11.12
N THR A 15 1.21 0.68 -10.85
CA THR A 15 0.12 -0.06 -10.17
C THR A 15 -0.17 0.55 -8.81
N LEU A 16 0.86 0.82 -7.99
CA LEU A 16 0.69 1.37 -6.65
C LEU A 16 0.07 2.77 -6.65
N LYS A 17 0.36 3.61 -7.65
CA LYS A 17 -0.21 4.98 -7.75
C LYS A 17 -1.60 5.03 -8.36
N ASN A 18 -2.03 3.95 -9.02
CA ASN A 18 -3.30 3.89 -9.75
C ASN A 18 -4.19 2.74 -9.27
N LEU A 19 -4.09 2.29 -8.01
CA LEU A 19 -4.78 1.09 -7.53
C LEU A 19 -6.29 1.10 -7.79
N THR A 20 -6.93 2.27 -7.68
CA THR A 20 -8.38 2.41 -7.87
C THR A 20 -8.81 2.41 -9.34
N THR A 21 -7.89 2.62 -10.28
CA THR A 21 -8.20 2.77 -11.72
C THR A 21 -7.53 1.72 -12.60
N CYS A 22 -6.43 1.10 -12.15
CA CYS A 22 -5.72 0.09 -12.92
C CYS A 22 -6.44 -1.26 -12.84
N GLU A 23 -6.49 -1.95 -13.98
CA GLU A 23 -6.91 -3.34 -14.06
C GLU A 23 -5.69 -4.25 -13.84
N VAL A 24 -5.73 -5.03 -12.76
CA VAL A 24 -4.70 -6.00 -12.42
C VAL A 24 -5.41 -7.30 -12.06
N GLU A 25 -4.98 -8.40 -12.67
CA GLU A 25 -5.45 -9.74 -12.33
C GLU A 25 -5.10 -10.05 -10.86
N ILE A 26 -6.11 -10.39 -10.06
CA ILE A 26 -5.91 -10.76 -8.67
C ILE A 26 -5.52 -12.24 -8.60
N LYS A 27 -4.26 -12.49 -8.28
CA LYS A 27 -3.67 -13.83 -8.10
C LYS A 27 -3.47 -14.19 -6.63
N ALA A 28 -3.49 -13.20 -5.75
CA ALA A 28 -3.35 -13.40 -4.31
C ALA A 28 -4.47 -14.30 -3.76
N GLU A 29 -4.09 -15.22 -2.88
CA GLU A 29 -5.05 -16.11 -2.21
C GLU A 29 -6.06 -15.31 -1.38
N TYR A 30 -7.32 -15.71 -1.45
CA TYR A 30 -8.42 -15.05 -0.74
C TYR A 30 -8.15 -14.89 0.76
N ASP A 31 -7.61 -15.92 1.41
CA ASP A 31 -7.28 -15.89 2.84
C ASP A 31 -6.23 -14.81 3.19
N ASN A 32 -5.22 -14.62 2.33
CA ASN A 32 -4.22 -13.56 2.51
C ASN A 32 -4.82 -12.16 2.33
N ILE A 33 -5.76 -12.01 1.38
CA ILE A 33 -6.51 -10.76 1.21
C ILE A 33 -7.33 -10.47 2.47
N GLN A 34 -8.06 -11.45 3.01
CA GLN A 34 -8.85 -11.26 4.23
C GLN A 34 -7.98 -10.93 5.45
N LYS A 35 -6.81 -11.57 5.61
CA LYS A 35 -5.85 -11.23 6.67
C LYS A 35 -5.34 -9.80 6.54
N ALA A 36 -5.06 -9.34 5.33
CA ALA A 36 -4.63 -7.97 5.09
C ALA A 36 -5.73 -6.95 5.43
N ILE A 37 -6.98 -7.23 5.04
CA ILE A 37 -8.15 -6.42 5.40
C ILE A 37 -8.35 -6.37 6.91
N LEU A 38 -8.30 -7.53 7.58
CA LEU A 38 -8.41 -7.59 9.04
C LEU A 38 -7.28 -6.82 9.74
N HIS A 39 -6.05 -6.90 9.24
CA HIS A 39 -4.92 -6.14 9.78
C HIS A 39 -5.16 -4.63 9.65
N MET A 40 -5.66 -4.19 8.49
CA MET A 40 -6.06 -2.81 8.24
C MET A 40 -7.21 -2.36 9.16
N ASP A 41 -8.21 -3.21 9.38
CA ASP A 41 -9.32 -2.93 10.30
C ASP A 41 -8.87 -2.78 11.74
N ILE A 42 -7.91 -3.61 12.19
CA ILE A 42 -7.38 -3.52 13.55
C ILE A 42 -6.56 -2.23 13.72
N LEU A 43 -5.67 -1.94 12.78
CA LEU A 43 -4.71 -0.84 12.89
C LEU A 43 -5.34 0.54 12.62
N HIS A 44 -6.34 0.58 11.74
CA HIS A 44 -6.92 1.82 11.20
C HIS A 44 -8.45 1.90 11.31
N LYS A 45 -9.09 1.14 12.23
CA LYS A 45 -10.55 1.03 12.38
C LYS A 45 -11.33 2.34 12.23
N ASP A 46 -10.86 3.39 12.90
CA ASP A 46 -11.54 4.68 12.97
C ASP A 46 -10.76 5.78 12.23
N ASP A 47 -9.80 5.40 11.39
CA ASP A 47 -8.88 6.31 10.72
C ASP A 47 -9.56 7.07 9.59
N ASP A 48 -9.56 8.40 9.69
CA ASP A 48 -10.08 9.31 8.67
C ASP A 48 -8.95 9.94 7.84
N GLY A 49 -7.70 9.57 8.10
CA GLY A 49 -6.51 10.04 7.40
C GLY A 49 -6.21 9.27 6.11
N TYR A 50 -5.02 9.52 5.58
CA TYR A 50 -4.39 8.78 4.50
C TYR A 50 -3.33 7.85 5.07
N ILE A 51 -3.33 6.61 4.62
CA ILE A 51 -2.42 5.56 5.06
C ILE A 51 -1.40 5.32 3.96
N THR A 52 -0.15 5.14 4.36
CA THR A 52 0.93 4.86 3.41
C THR A 52 1.06 3.36 3.23
N ILE A 53 1.00 2.91 1.98
CA ILE A 53 1.45 1.57 1.58
C ILE A 53 2.75 1.72 0.80
N ALA A 54 3.69 0.82 1.05
CA ALA A 54 5.00 0.81 0.39
C ALA A 54 5.33 -0.58 -0.13
N ILE A 55 5.92 -0.64 -1.32
CA ILE A 55 6.42 -1.86 -1.94
C ILE A 55 7.92 -1.71 -2.09
N LYS A 56 8.67 -2.71 -1.61
CA LYS A 56 10.12 -2.81 -1.75
C LYS A 56 10.46 -3.95 -2.69
N HIS A 57 11.25 -3.65 -3.71
CA HIS A 57 11.87 -4.63 -4.58
C HIS A 57 13.38 -4.37 -4.61
N ASN A 58 14.17 -5.29 -4.06
CA ASN A 58 15.61 -5.09 -3.81
C ASN A 58 15.89 -3.81 -3.02
N ASN A 59 16.57 -2.82 -3.63
CA ASN A 59 16.86 -1.53 -3.01
C ASN A 59 15.89 -0.43 -3.42
N ASP A 60 14.93 -0.74 -4.30
CA ASP A 60 13.97 0.22 -4.81
C ASP A 60 12.69 0.21 -3.97
N TRP A 61 12.14 1.40 -3.79
CA TRP A 61 10.92 1.64 -3.03
C TRP A 61 9.94 2.43 -3.87
N SER A 62 8.71 1.95 -3.96
CA SER A 62 7.56 2.77 -4.33
C SER A 62 6.60 2.86 -3.15
N GLN A 63 6.02 4.03 -2.94
CA GLN A 63 5.04 4.26 -1.89
C GLN A 63 3.93 5.18 -2.38
N TYR A 64 2.73 4.98 -1.85
CA TYR A 64 1.62 5.88 -2.10
C TYR A 64 0.67 5.95 -0.91
N HIS A 65 -0.24 6.93 -0.95
CA HIS A 65 -1.16 7.24 0.14
C HIS A 65 -2.60 7.03 -0.32
N TYR A 66 -3.37 6.23 0.41
CA TYR A 66 -4.77 5.96 0.13
C TYR A 66 -5.65 6.21 1.35
N LYS A 67 -6.95 6.43 1.13
CA LYS A 67 -7.93 6.19 2.19
C LYS A 67 -7.99 4.69 2.49
N ILE A 68 -8.33 4.35 3.72
CA ILE A 68 -8.33 2.96 4.17
C ILE A 68 -9.28 2.08 3.36
N GLU A 69 -10.47 2.58 3.02
CA GLU A 69 -11.45 1.85 2.23
C GLU A 69 -10.98 1.61 0.79
N GLU A 70 -10.39 2.63 0.14
CA GLU A 70 -9.77 2.47 -1.19
C GLU A 70 -8.69 1.39 -1.18
N LEU A 71 -7.89 1.32 -0.10
CA LEU A 71 -6.85 0.34 0.03
C LEU A 71 -7.42 -1.08 0.24
N LYS A 72 -8.42 -1.24 1.11
CA LYS A 72 -9.08 -2.54 1.37
C LYS A 72 -9.71 -3.13 0.12
N GLU A 73 -10.41 -2.32 -0.67
CA GLU A 73 -11.04 -2.74 -1.92
C GLU A 73 -10.01 -3.21 -2.97
N ASN A 74 -8.78 -2.69 -2.91
CA ASN A 74 -7.77 -2.90 -3.94
C ASN A 74 -6.53 -3.68 -3.46
N VAL A 75 -6.46 -4.11 -2.19
CA VAL A 75 -5.26 -4.75 -1.61
C VAL A 75 -4.89 -6.06 -2.31
N GLY A 76 -5.89 -6.76 -2.86
CA GLY A 76 -5.66 -7.95 -3.68
C GLY A 76 -4.75 -7.68 -4.88
N LYS A 77 -4.84 -6.50 -5.50
CA LYS A 77 -3.96 -6.10 -6.61
C LYS A 77 -2.50 -5.98 -6.15
N VAL A 78 -2.28 -5.39 -4.98
CA VAL A 78 -0.94 -5.21 -4.41
C VAL A 78 -0.33 -6.55 -4.00
N LEU A 79 -1.11 -7.40 -3.33
CA LEU A 79 -0.67 -8.73 -2.91
C LEU A 79 -0.41 -9.70 -4.07
N SER A 80 -0.89 -9.36 -5.28
CA SER A 80 -0.66 -10.16 -6.50
C SER A 80 0.64 -9.82 -7.23
N ILE A 81 1.43 -8.89 -6.68
CA ILE A 81 2.75 -8.54 -7.21
C ILE A 81 3.76 -9.53 -6.63
N ASP A 82 4.37 -10.35 -7.49
CA ASP A 82 5.34 -11.36 -7.07
C ASP A 82 6.72 -10.77 -6.80
N GLY A 83 7.47 -11.40 -5.87
CA GLY A 83 8.89 -11.09 -5.64
C GLY A 83 9.17 -9.78 -4.92
N VAL A 84 8.17 -9.20 -4.27
CA VAL A 84 8.29 -7.92 -3.54
C VAL A 84 7.93 -8.06 -2.07
N ASN A 85 8.39 -7.12 -1.25
CA ASN A 85 7.93 -6.97 0.12
C ASN A 85 6.94 -5.81 0.20
N ILE A 86 5.82 -6.02 0.89
CA ILE A 86 4.74 -5.03 1.02
C ILE A 86 4.68 -4.60 2.49
N TYR A 87 4.60 -3.29 2.72
CA TYR A 87 4.58 -2.67 4.04
C TYR A 87 3.42 -1.69 4.15
N LEU A 88 2.83 -1.61 5.34
CA LEU A 88 1.80 -0.65 5.68
C LEU A 88 2.31 0.23 6.83
N SER A 89 2.10 1.54 6.72
CA SER A 89 2.40 2.47 7.81
C SER A 89 1.36 2.31 8.92
N PRO A 90 1.76 2.16 10.19
CA PRO A 90 0.82 2.17 11.32
C PRO A 90 0.26 3.56 11.58
N ASN A 91 0.88 4.61 11.03
CA ASN A 91 0.47 6.00 11.18
C ASN A 91 -0.29 6.48 9.96
N SER A 92 -1.19 7.45 10.19
CA SER A 92 -1.92 8.12 9.13
C SER A 92 -1.67 9.63 9.09
N PHE A 93 -2.03 10.22 7.95
CA PHE A 93 -1.79 11.64 7.68
C PHE A 93 -3.06 12.36 7.24
N TYR A 94 -3.25 13.61 7.68
CA TYR A 94 -4.39 14.44 7.29
C TYR A 94 -4.34 14.80 5.79
N LYS A 95 -3.13 15.09 5.28
CA LYS A 95 -2.81 15.24 3.87
C LYS A 95 -1.84 14.13 3.47
N PRO A 96 -1.83 13.65 2.21
CA PRO A 96 -0.92 12.60 1.73
C PRO A 96 0.52 13.13 1.54
N ILE A 97 1.07 13.77 2.57
CA ILE A 97 2.40 14.35 2.62
C ILE A 97 2.97 14.05 4.01
N ARG A 98 4.01 13.21 4.06
CA ARG A 98 4.65 12.76 5.30
C ARG A 98 5.47 13.88 5.95
N ARG A 99 4.79 14.75 6.70
CA ARG A 99 5.38 15.78 7.56
C ARG A 99 4.70 15.77 8.92
N ILE A 100 5.39 16.26 9.95
CA ILE A 100 4.92 16.18 11.33
C ILE A 100 3.58 16.92 11.52
N GLU A 101 3.39 18.05 10.83
CA GLU A 101 2.16 18.83 10.86
C GLU A 101 0.97 18.13 10.21
N ASN A 102 1.22 17.11 9.39
CA ASN A 102 0.17 16.33 8.74
C ASN A 102 -0.10 15.02 9.46
N VAL A 103 0.57 14.67 10.57
CA VAL A 103 0.24 13.44 11.29
C VAL A 103 -1.20 13.53 11.82
N ARG A 104 -2.02 12.55 11.48
CA ARG A 104 -3.42 12.46 11.90
C ARG A 104 -3.58 11.50 13.08
N LYS A 105 -3.02 10.31 12.96
CA LYS A 105 -2.93 9.32 14.04
C LYS A 105 -1.51 8.79 14.13
N LEU A 106 -0.98 8.81 15.35
CA LEU A 106 0.35 8.31 15.68
C LEU A 106 0.21 7.06 16.54
N ASN A 107 0.63 5.92 15.98
CA ASN A 107 0.69 4.63 16.62
C ASN A 107 2.15 4.25 16.84
N SER A 108 2.42 3.48 17.91
CA SER A 108 3.74 2.92 18.16
C SER A 108 3.89 1.58 17.47
N LEU A 109 5.03 1.35 16.81
CA LEU A 109 5.39 0.07 16.21
C LEU A 109 6.55 -0.53 17.01
N TYR A 110 6.32 -1.71 17.57
CA TYR A 110 7.33 -2.50 18.25
C TYR A 110 7.71 -3.67 17.34
N ILE A 111 9.01 -3.82 17.07
CA ILE A 111 9.59 -4.87 16.24
C ILE A 111 10.70 -5.57 17.01
N ASP A 112 10.93 -6.85 16.71
CA ASP A 112 12.00 -7.65 17.33
C ASP A 112 11.93 -7.68 18.86
N LEU A 113 10.73 -8.01 19.37
CA LEU A 113 10.43 -8.17 20.79
C LEU A 113 10.98 -9.49 21.35
#